data_AF-A0A968P900-F1
#
_entry.id   AF-A0A968P900-F1
#
_cell.length_a   1.000
_cell.length_b   1.000
_cell.length_c   1.000
_cell.angle_alpha   90.00
_cell.angle_beta   90.00
_cell.angle_gamma   90.00
#
_symmetry.space_group_name_H-M   'P 1'
#
loop_
_entity.id
_entity.type
_entity.pdbx_description
1 polymer ?
#
loop_
_entity_poly.entity_id
_entity_poly.type
_entity_poly.pdbx_seq_one_letter_code
_entity_poly.pdbx_strand_id
1 'polypeptide(L)'
;LIALALLAGAVPLLGPADRGADRDVGWIAALAAASKIEGIVLAGLLIVTHLSRRWLGARRLRFSWRSTAAVWLRTCLPCACVVGLWLVPLGRYDLLVAAGGGWQPERAGAIVRGLWQTLLTPNWHGLSFCLLALPLLVADKRLRPAALVATLQLVFYVAVYFTAEAEPTHYIATSAARLFFHVVPTVLLLGVVWLDRRAGAIQSSAP
;
A
#
# COMPACT_ATOMS: atom_id res chain seq x y z
N LEU A 1 -4.48 4.65 10.89
CA LEU A 1 -5.34 3.78 10.04
C LEU A 1 -4.61 3.26 8.79
N ILE A 2 -3.95 4.10 7.98
CA ILE A 2 -3.19 3.64 6.79
C ILE A 2 -2.17 2.54 7.12
N ALA A 3 -1.31 2.74 8.13
CA ALA A 3 -0.34 1.72 8.57
C ALA A 3 -1.00 0.38 8.91
N LEU A 4 -2.07 0.42 9.72
CA LEU A 4 -2.82 -0.76 10.12
C LEU A 4 -3.47 -1.45 8.92
N ALA A 5 -4.04 -0.68 7.98
CA ALA A 5 -4.66 -1.23 6.79
C ALA A 5 -3.62 -1.87 5.86
N LEU A 6 -2.45 -1.26 5.68
CA LEU A 6 -1.37 -1.84 4.89
C LEU A 6 -0.85 -3.14 5.52
N LEU A 7 -0.65 -3.14 6.85
CA LEU A 7 -0.22 -4.31 7.61
C LEU A 7 -1.25 -5.44 7.55
N ALA A 8 -2.52 -5.14 7.87
CA ALA A 8 -3.61 -6.11 7.83
C ALA A 8 -3.84 -6.63 6.42
N GLY A 9 -3.71 -5.77 5.41
CA GLY A 9 -3.84 -6.12 3.99
C GLY A 9 -2.81 -7.13 3.51
N ALA A 10 -1.64 -7.20 4.16
CA ALA A 10 -0.64 -8.21 3.84
C ALA A 10 -1.19 -9.64 4.03
N VAL A 11 -2.01 -9.90 5.06
CA VAL A 11 -2.50 -11.24 5.37
C VAL A 11 -3.31 -11.87 4.22
N PRO A 12 -4.44 -11.29 3.77
CA PRO A 12 -5.20 -11.84 2.64
C PRO A 12 -4.44 -11.74 1.31
N LEU A 13 -3.43 -10.85 1.20
CA LEU A 13 -2.59 -10.77 0.02
C LEU A 13 -1.55 -11.89 -0.09
N LEU A 14 -1.13 -12.46 1.04
CA LEU A 14 -0.21 -13.60 1.11
C LEU A 14 -0.94 -14.96 1.07
N GLY A 15 -2.22 -14.98 1.46
CA GLY A 15 -3.08 -16.17 1.48
C GLY A 15 -3.68 -16.58 0.13
N PRO A 16 -4.54 -17.60 0.09
CA PRO A 16 -5.31 -17.96 -1.09
C PRO A 16 -6.35 -16.88 -1.44
N ALA A 17 -6.59 -16.67 -2.74
CA ALA A 17 -7.59 -15.72 -3.22
C ALA A 17 -9.00 -16.35 -3.23
N ASP A 18 -9.57 -16.55 -2.05
CA ASP A 18 -10.88 -17.16 -1.85
C ASP A 18 -11.98 -16.12 -1.52
N ARG A 19 -13.16 -16.57 -1.08
CA ARG A 19 -14.27 -15.67 -0.76
C ARG A 19 -14.06 -14.91 0.56
N GLY A 20 -13.28 -15.47 1.49
CA GLY A 20 -12.92 -14.81 2.74
C GLY A 20 -12.00 -13.63 2.45
N ALA A 21 -10.94 -13.88 1.67
CA ALA A 21 -10.00 -12.85 1.23
C ALA A 21 -10.70 -11.69 0.49
N ASP A 22 -11.73 -11.97 -0.33
CA ASP A 22 -12.52 -10.91 -1.00
C ASP A 22 -13.16 -9.93 -0.01
N ARG A 23 -13.69 -10.45 1.12
CA ARG A 23 -14.34 -9.65 2.17
C ARG A 23 -13.32 -8.92 3.02
N ASP A 24 -12.25 -9.62 3.42
CA ASP A 24 -11.20 -9.05 4.27
C ASP A 24 -10.52 -7.88 3.56
N VAL A 25 -10.16 -8.04 2.28
CA VAL A 25 -9.61 -6.95 1.47
C VAL A 25 -10.60 -5.79 1.37
N GLY A 26 -11.90 -6.06 1.19
CA GLY A 26 -12.91 -5.01 1.11
C GLY A 26 -13.01 -4.18 2.40
N TRP A 27 -13.03 -4.82 3.57
CA TRP A 27 -13.07 -4.13 4.87
C TRP A 27 -11.77 -3.38 5.16
N ILE A 28 -10.62 -3.98 4.87
CA ILE A 28 -9.31 -3.34 5.06
C ILE A 28 -9.17 -2.13 4.12
N ALA A 29 -9.62 -2.24 2.88
CA ALA A 29 -9.66 -1.12 1.94
C ALA A 29 -10.60 0.00 2.42
N ALA A 30 -11.76 -0.34 2.97
CA ALA A 30 -12.66 0.63 3.60
C ALA A 30 -12.00 1.35 4.78
N LEU A 31 -11.28 0.62 5.64
CA LEU A 31 -10.52 1.19 6.76
C LEU A 31 -9.40 2.12 6.27
N ALA A 32 -8.72 1.77 5.18
CA ALA A 32 -7.74 2.64 4.54
C ALA A 32 -8.42 3.93 4.04
N ALA A 33 -9.49 3.81 3.27
CA ALA A 33 -10.22 4.94 2.68
C ALA A 33 -10.86 5.87 3.72
N ALA A 34 -11.21 5.36 4.90
CA ALA A 34 -11.75 6.16 6.01
C ALA A 34 -10.72 7.13 6.63
N SER A 35 -9.44 6.97 6.32
CA SER A 35 -8.38 7.69 7.04
C SER A 35 -8.05 9.07 6.46
N LYS A 36 -7.72 9.14 5.18
CA LYS A 36 -7.40 10.33 4.38
C LYS A 36 -7.40 9.98 2.88
N ILE A 37 -7.16 10.97 2.01
CA ILE A 37 -7.00 10.79 0.56
C ILE A 37 -5.90 9.78 0.20
N GLU A 38 -4.78 9.77 0.93
CA GLU A 38 -3.71 8.78 0.74
C GLU A 38 -4.18 7.34 1.05
N GLY A 39 -5.20 7.22 1.91
CA GLY A 39 -5.85 5.98 2.24
C GLY A 39 -6.77 5.45 1.14
N ILE A 40 -7.38 6.33 0.32
CA ILE A 40 -8.14 5.91 -0.87
C ILE A 40 -7.20 5.29 -1.90
N VAL A 41 -6.02 5.89 -2.08
CA VAL A 41 -4.99 5.35 -2.98
C VAL A 41 -4.57 3.97 -2.48
N LEU A 42 -4.27 3.82 -1.19
CA LEU A 42 -3.97 2.52 -0.59
C LEU A 42 -5.11 1.51 -0.80
N ALA A 43 -6.36 1.92 -0.58
CA ALA A 43 -7.53 1.07 -0.80
C ALA A 43 -7.60 0.56 -2.24
N GLY A 44 -7.40 1.45 -3.22
CA GLY A 44 -7.32 1.11 -4.63
C GLY A 44 -6.19 0.12 -4.92
N LEU A 45 -4.99 0.36 -4.38
CA LEU A 45 -3.84 -0.54 -4.53
C LEU A 45 -4.12 -1.94 -3.98
N LEU A 46 -4.73 -2.05 -2.80
CA LEU A 46 -5.11 -3.33 -2.19
C LEU A 46 -6.12 -4.09 -3.06
N ILE A 47 -7.19 -3.41 -3.49
CA ILE A 47 -8.25 -3.96 -4.33
C ILE A 47 -7.70 -4.44 -5.67
N VAL A 48 -6.98 -3.56 -6.40
CA VAL A 48 -6.43 -3.88 -7.72
C VAL A 48 -5.45 -5.03 -7.64
N THR A 49 -4.58 -5.05 -6.63
CA THR A 49 -3.61 -6.13 -6.44
C THR A 49 -4.30 -7.47 -6.17
N HIS A 50 -5.32 -7.48 -5.29
CA HIS A 50 -6.10 -8.69 -4.99
C HIS A 50 -6.84 -9.21 -6.22
N LEU A 51 -7.55 -8.34 -6.93
CA LEU A 51 -8.31 -8.70 -8.13
C LEU A 51 -7.38 -9.19 -9.24
N SER A 52 -6.24 -8.54 -9.45
CA SER A 52 -5.22 -8.98 -10.41
C SER A 52 -4.70 -10.36 -10.06
N ARG A 53 -4.39 -10.63 -8.79
CA ARG A 53 -3.92 -11.94 -8.32
C ARG A 53 -4.96 -13.02 -8.56
N ARG A 54 -6.22 -12.71 -8.25
CA ARG A 54 -7.36 -13.60 -8.48
C ARG A 54 -7.57 -13.89 -9.96
N TRP A 55 -7.55 -12.88 -10.83
CA TRP A 55 -7.75 -13.04 -12.27
C TRP A 55 -6.63 -13.82 -12.94
N LEU A 56 -5.37 -13.54 -12.58
CA LEU A 56 -4.22 -14.28 -13.10
C LEU A 56 -4.24 -15.75 -12.66
N GLY A 57 -4.67 -16.04 -11.42
CA GLY A 57 -4.86 -17.41 -10.93
C GLY A 57 -6.10 -18.11 -11.51
N ALA A 58 -7.18 -17.37 -11.76
CA ALA A 58 -8.45 -17.87 -12.28
C ALA A 58 -8.44 -18.15 -13.79
N ARG A 59 -7.35 -17.88 -14.52
CA ARG A 59 -7.19 -18.29 -15.94
C ARG A 59 -7.37 -19.80 -16.19
N ARG A 60 -7.50 -20.62 -15.14
CA ARG A 60 -7.84 -22.05 -15.20
C ARG A 60 -9.31 -22.40 -14.87
N LEU A 61 -10.14 -21.44 -14.46
CA LEU A 61 -11.53 -21.68 -14.01
C LEU A 61 -12.55 -20.98 -14.92
N ARG A 62 -13.68 -21.66 -15.18
CA ARG A 62 -14.78 -21.15 -16.02
C ARG A 62 -15.28 -19.79 -15.51
N PHE A 63 -15.10 -18.76 -16.32
CA PHE A 63 -15.56 -17.40 -16.05
C PHE A 63 -17.09 -17.35 -16.06
N SER A 64 -17.70 -16.84 -14.99
CA SER A 64 -19.14 -16.58 -14.92
C SER A 64 -19.34 -15.13 -14.49
N TRP A 65 -20.20 -14.39 -15.19
CA TRP A 65 -20.44 -12.98 -14.88
C TRP A 65 -20.95 -12.79 -13.43
N ARG A 66 -21.78 -13.72 -12.94
CA ARG A 66 -22.35 -13.68 -11.58
C ARG A 66 -21.27 -13.81 -10.51
N SER A 67 -20.27 -14.67 -10.73
CA SER A 67 -19.18 -14.84 -9.79
C SER A 67 -18.25 -13.62 -9.78
N THR A 68 -17.98 -13.05 -10.95
CA THR A 68 -17.20 -11.81 -11.08
C THR A 68 -17.88 -10.64 -10.38
N ALA A 69 -19.18 -10.42 -10.61
CA ALA A 69 -19.93 -9.36 -9.95
C ALA A 69 -19.92 -9.51 -8.42
N ALA A 70 -20.08 -10.74 -7.91
CA ALA A 70 -20.04 -10.99 -6.47
C ALA A 70 -18.66 -10.72 -5.83
N VAL A 71 -17.57 -10.97 -6.56
CA VAL A 71 -16.21 -10.62 -6.11
C VAL A 71 -16.06 -9.11 -6.04
N TRP A 72 -16.40 -8.40 -7.12
CA TRP A 72 -16.34 -6.93 -7.17
C TRP A 72 -17.15 -6.29 -6.05
N LEU A 73 -18.37 -6.76 -5.80
CA LEU A 73 -19.21 -6.25 -4.72
C LEU A 73 -18.55 -6.44 -3.35
N ARG A 74 -18.05 -7.64 -3.02
CA ARG A 74 -17.41 -7.86 -1.71
C ARG A 74 -16.15 -7.02 -1.50
N THR A 75 -15.37 -6.85 -2.56
CA THR A 75 -14.08 -6.17 -2.48
C THR A 75 -14.20 -4.65 -2.57
N CYS A 76 -15.15 -4.12 -3.34
CA CYS A 76 -15.25 -2.68 -3.59
C CYS A 76 -16.36 -1.99 -2.81
N LEU A 77 -17.49 -2.65 -2.54
CA LEU A 77 -18.66 -2.01 -1.92
C LEU A 77 -18.34 -1.37 -0.57
N PRO A 78 -17.63 -2.02 0.38
CA PRO A 78 -17.34 -1.40 1.67
C PRO A 78 -16.54 -0.10 1.52
N CYS A 79 -15.52 -0.12 0.66
CA CYS A 79 -14.70 1.06 0.36
C CYS A 79 -15.53 2.16 -0.33
N ALA A 80 -16.37 1.80 -1.31
CA ALA A 80 -17.23 2.75 -2.00
C ALA A 80 -18.23 3.43 -1.06
N CYS A 81 -18.82 2.69 -0.12
CA CYS A 81 -19.71 3.25 0.90
C CYS A 81 -18.98 4.27 1.79
N VAL A 82 -17.79 3.91 2.30
CA VAL A 82 -16.98 4.84 3.12
C VAL A 82 -16.59 6.07 2.32
N VAL A 83 -16.11 5.90 1.10
CA VAL A 83 -15.72 7.01 0.21
C VAL A 83 -16.91 7.92 -0.09
N GLY A 84 -18.07 7.34 -0.38
CA GLY A 84 -19.30 8.09 -0.66
C GLY A 84 -19.77 8.94 0.53
N LEU A 85 -19.60 8.45 1.77
CA LEU A 85 -20.04 9.18 2.97
C LEU A 85 -19.37 10.56 3.15
N TRP A 86 -18.14 10.74 2.67
CA TRP A 86 -17.46 12.04 2.75
C TRP A 86 -17.33 12.74 1.38
N LEU A 87 -17.20 12.01 0.26
CA LEU A 87 -17.18 12.65 -1.06
C LEU A 87 -18.49 13.35 -1.41
N VAL A 88 -19.64 12.77 -1.05
CA VAL A 88 -20.95 13.37 -1.37
C VAL A 88 -21.12 14.74 -0.68
N PRO A 89 -20.87 14.89 0.63
CA PRO A 89 -20.84 16.22 1.26
C PRO A 89 -19.80 17.15 0.64
N LEU A 90 -18.57 16.69 0.38
CA LEU A 90 -17.53 17.56 -0.19
C LEU A 90 -17.94 18.14 -1.53
N GLY A 91 -18.53 17.33 -2.42
CA GLY A 91 -19.03 17.80 -3.70
C GLY A 91 -20.26 18.68 -3.57
N ARG A 92 -21.17 18.37 -2.63
CA ARG A 92 -22.39 19.16 -2.40
C ARG A 92 -22.10 20.57 -1.87
N TYR A 93 -21.03 20.73 -1.11
CA TYR A 93 -20.67 21.99 -0.45
C TYR A 93 -19.44 22.67 -1.09
N ASP A 94 -19.02 22.25 -2.28
CA ASP A 94 -17.88 22.81 -3.02
C ASP A 94 -16.57 22.86 -2.20
N LEU A 95 -16.37 21.87 -1.32
CA LEU A 95 -15.20 21.77 -0.44
C LEU A 95 -14.00 21.06 -1.09
N LEU A 96 -14.14 20.64 -2.36
CA LEU A 96 -13.07 20.01 -3.12
C LEU A 96 -12.08 21.08 -3.60
N VAL A 97 -11.07 21.35 -2.77
CA VAL A 97 -9.94 22.21 -3.14
C VAL A 97 -8.83 21.36 -3.74
N ALA A 98 -8.28 21.78 -4.89
CA ALA A 98 -7.10 21.14 -5.47
C ALA A 98 -5.91 21.31 -4.50
N ALA A 99 -5.47 20.23 -3.87
CA ALA A 99 -4.44 20.25 -2.83
C ALA A 99 -3.00 20.11 -3.38
N GLY A 100 -2.78 20.35 -4.67
CA GLY A 100 -1.47 20.20 -5.30
C GLY A 100 -1.32 21.05 -6.55
N GLY A 101 -0.08 21.44 -6.82
CA GLY A 101 0.32 22.11 -8.04
C GLY A 101 0.66 21.12 -9.17
N GLY A 102 1.19 21.66 -10.26
CA GLY A 102 1.68 20.87 -11.38
C GLY A 102 2.87 19.98 -11.01
N TRP A 103 3.14 18.97 -11.84
CA TRP A 103 4.31 18.11 -11.72
C TRP A 103 5.61 18.89 -11.98
N GLN A 104 6.51 18.93 -10.98
CA GLN A 104 7.74 19.73 -11.00
C GLN A 104 9.01 18.84 -10.94
N PRO A 105 9.46 18.26 -12.08
CA PRO A 105 10.57 17.32 -12.12
C PRO A 105 11.92 17.90 -11.65
N GLU A 106 12.11 19.21 -11.77
CA GLU A 106 13.28 19.96 -11.30
C GLU A 106 13.57 19.78 -9.80
N ARG A 107 12.55 19.35 -9.02
CA ARG A 107 12.68 19.10 -7.58
C ARG A 107 13.33 17.76 -7.25
N ALA A 108 13.55 16.87 -8.22
CA ALA A 108 14.08 15.53 -7.99
C ALA A 108 15.34 15.53 -7.11
N GLY A 109 16.29 16.44 -7.38
CA GLY A 109 17.53 16.54 -6.60
C GLY A 109 17.32 17.01 -5.16
N ALA A 110 16.34 17.87 -4.89
CA ALA A 110 15.97 18.25 -3.52
C ALA A 110 15.25 17.11 -2.80
N ILE A 111 14.35 16.41 -3.51
CA ILE A 111 13.58 15.28 -2.96
C ILE A 111 14.50 14.14 -2.55
N VAL A 112 15.42 13.72 -3.44
CA VAL A 112 16.38 12.64 -3.15
C VAL A 112 17.27 13.01 -1.95
N ARG A 113 17.78 14.25 -1.90
CA ARG A 113 18.60 14.71 -0.77
C ARG A 113 17.81 14.74 0.54
N GLY A 114 16.58 15.27 0.52
CA GLY A 114 15.71 15.31 1.70
C GLY A 114 15.35 13.92 2.21
N LEU A 115 14.99 12.99 1.31
CA LEU A 115 14.73 11.59 1.65
C LEU A 115 15.96 10.92 2.25
N TRP A 116 17.14 11.12 1.65
CA TRP A 116 18.39 10.57 2.16
C TRP A 116 18.71 11.09 3.56
N GLN A 117 18.62 12.40 3.78
CA GLN A 117 18.81 13.01 5.10
C GLN A 117 17.80 12.44 6.12
N THR A 118 16.55 12.26 5.72
CA THR A 118 15.52 11.68 6.60
C THR A 118 15.82 10.22 6.94
N LEU A 119 16.29 9.41 5.99
CA LEU A 119 16.71 8.03 6.27
C LEU A 119 17.82 7.96 7.33
N LEU A 120 18.73 8.95 7.32
CA LEU A 120 19.82 9.09 8.27
C LEU A 120 19.42 9.71 9.62
N THR A 121 18.17 10.17 9.78
CA THR A 121 17.77 10.78 11.05
C THR A 121 17.76 9.75 12.18
N PRO A 122 18.30 10.08 13.37
CA PRO A 122 18.40 9.14 14.50
C PRO A 122 17.06 8.67 15.03
N ASN A 123 15.98 9.41 14.75
CA ASN A 123 14.62 9.21 15.30
C ASN A 123 14.03 7.82 15.01
N TRP A 124 14.55 7.13 14.00
CA TRP A 124 14.10 5.79 13.60
C TRP A 124 15.08 4.69 14.01
N HIS A 125 16.19 5.02 14.68
CA HIS A 125 17.22 4.08 15.11
C HIS A 125 17.67 3.10 14.00
N GLY A 126 17.73 3.58 12.75
CA GLY A 126 18.07 2.78 11.57
C GLY A 126 16.95 1.89 11.02
N LEU A 127 15.76 1.84 11.64
CA LEU A 127 14.63 1.06 11.14
C LEU A 127 14.17 1.49 9.74
N SER A 128 14.37 2.76 9.38
CA SER A 128 14.12 3.29 8.03
C SER A 128 14.87 2.53 6.93
N PHE A 129 16.05 1.95 7.24
CA PHE A 129 16.81 1.15 6.29
C PHE A 129 16.15 -0.18 5.93
N CYS A 130 15.15 -0.64 6.70
CA CYS A 130 14.38 -1.83 6.32
C CYS A 130 13.67 -1.66 4.98
N LEU A 131 13.37 -0.41 4.56
CA LEU A 131 12.76 -0.12 3.25
C LEU A 131 13.64 -0.61 2.09
N LEU A 132 14.95 -0.73 2.28
CA LEU A 132 15.86 -1.30 1.30
C LEU A 132 15.61 -2.80 1.04
N ALA A 133 14.84 -3.48 1.89
CA ALA A 133 14.41 -4.85 1.67
C ALA A 133 13.27 -4.95 0.64
N LEU A 134 12.56 -3.87 0.30
CA LEU A 134 11.41 -3.90 -0.61
C LEU A 134 11.73 -4.53 -1.98
N PRO A 135 12.84 -4.20 -2.68
CA PRO A 135 13.18 -4.84 -3.94
C PRO A 135 13.35 -6.36 -3.82
N LEU A 136 13.97 -6.82 -2.73
CA LEU A 136 14.15 -8.24 -2.43
C LEU A 136 12.80 -8.94 -2.16
N LEU A 137 11.91 -8.31 -1.40
CA LEU A 137 10.57 -8.83 -1.08
C LEU A 137 9.66 -8.87 -2.31
N VAL A 138 9.78 -7.91 -3.23
CA VAL A 138 9.05 -7.90 -4.51
C VAL A 138 9.53 -9.02 -5.44
N ALA A 139 10.82 -9.36 -5.40
CA ALA A 139 11.38 -10.44 -6.19
C ALA A 139 10.78 -11.81 -5.80
N ASP A 140 10.52 -12.04 -4.50
CA ASP A 140 9.87 -13.24 -4.00
C ASP A 140 8.41 -13.32 -4.48
N LYS A 141 8.11 -14.28 -5.37
CA LYS A 141 6.78 -14.47 -5.98
C LYS A 141 5.64 -14.58 -4.96
N ARG A 142 5.92 -15.12 -3.76
CA ARG A 142 4.90 -15.37 -2.75
C ARG A 142 4.61 -14.12 -1.92
N LEU A 143 5.62 -13.25 -1.73
CA LEU A 143 5.47 -11.99 -0.99
C LEU A 143 5.13 -10.80 -1.88
N ARG A 144 5.43 -10.94 -3.18
CA ARG A 144 5.24 -9.92 -4.21
C ARG A 144 3.94 -9.13 -4.11
N PRO A 145 2.74 -9.74 -3.92
CA PRO A 145 1.51 -8.95 -3.87
C PRO A 145 1.52 -7.91 -2.75
N ALA A 146 1.88 -8.31 -1.53
CA ALA A 146 1.94 -7.40 -0.38
C ALA A 146 3.11 -6.40 -0.52
N ALA A 147 4.27 -6.87 -0.98
CA ALA A 147 5.45 -6.03 -1.18
C ALA A 147 5.22 -4.96 -2.27
N LEU A 148 4.47 -5.29 -3.34
CA LEU A 148 4.09 -4.34 -4.38
C LEU A 148 3.18 -3.24 -3.83
N VAL A 149 2.18 -3.57 -3.00
CA VAL A 149 1.31 -2.54 -2.40
C VAL A 149 2.13 -1.60 -1.52
N ALA A 150 3.03 -2.13 -0.68
CA ALA A 150 3.92 -1.32 0.14
C ALA A 150 4.84 -0.42 -0.70
N THR A 151 5.40 -0.96 -1.79
CA THR A 151 6.25 -0.22 -2.73
C THR A 151 5.49 0.87 -3.45
N LEU A 152 4.29 0.57 -3.96
CA LEU A 152 3.45 1.55 -4.65
C LEU A 152 2.95 2.64 -3.70
N GLN A 153 2.67 2.31 -2.43
CA GLN A 153 2.36 3.31 -1.42
C GLN A 153 3.54 4.25 -1.16
N LEU A 154 4.76 3.70 -1.07
CA LEU A 154 5.98 4.50 -0.95
C LEU A 154 6.18 5.41 -2.18
N VAL A 155 6.04 4.87 -3.39
CA VAL A 155 6.15 5.64 -4.65
C VAL A 155 5.09 6.73 -4.71
N PHE A 156 3.85 6.45 -4.29
CA PHE A 156 2.79 7.45 -4.22
C PHE A 156 3.18 8.63 -3.33
N TYR A 157 3.69 8.39 -2.12
CA TYR A 157 4.16 9.48 -1.24
C TYR A 157 5.32 10.26 -1.85
N VAL A 158 6.25 9.58 -2.52
CA VAL A 158 7.35 10.26 -3.22
C VAL A 158 6.82 11.11 -4.38
N ALA A 159 5.82 10.62 -5.12
CA ALA A 159 5.18 11.36 -6.21
C ALA A 159 4.47 12.63 -5.71
N VAL A 160 3.85 12.60 -4.52
CA VAL A 160 3.25 13.79 -3.90
C VAL A 160 4.29 14.91 -3.66
N TYR A 161 5.55 14.58 -3.41
CA TYR A 161 6.60 15.59 -3.27
C TYR A 161 6.91 16.35 -4.56
N PHE A 162 6.59 15.78 -5.73
CA PHE A 162 6.74 16.46 -7.02
C PHE A 162 5.57 17.40 -7.34
N THR A 163 4.45 17.29 -6.63
CA THR A 163 3.23 18.08 -6.89
C THR A 163 2.86 19.01 -5.74
N ALA A 164 3.43 18.85 -4.55
CA ALA A 164 3.14 19.70 -3.39
C ALA A 164 3.62 21.15 -3.60
N GLU A 165 2.79 22.16 -3.31
CA GLU A 165 3.21 23.58 -3.44
C GLU A 165 4.27 24.00 -2.41
N ALA A 166 4.37 23.28 -1.30
CA ALA A 166 5.34 23.54 -0.24
C ALA A 166 6.80 23.29 -0.69
N GLU A 167 7.75 24.00 -0.09
CA GLU A 167 9.19 23.75 -0.30
C GLU A 167 9.53 22.29 0.06
N PRO A 168 10.16 21.52 -0.86
CA PRO A 168 10.29 20.07 -0.72
C PRO A 168 11.11 19.64 0.51
N THR A 169 12.16 20.36 0.88
CA THR A 169 13.04 19.96 1.99
C THR A 169 12.30 19.97 3.32
N HIS A 170 11.59 21.07 3.62
CA HIS A 170 10.78 21.22 4.82
C HIS A 170 9.58 20.26 4.81
N TYR A 171 8.93 20.10 3.66
CA TYR A 171 7.78 19.22 3.53
C TYR A 171 8.15 17.74 3.74
N ILE A 172 9.30 17.30 3.22
CA ILE A 172 9.84 15.96 3.46
C ILE A 172 10.20 15.78 4.93
N ALA A 173 10.96 16.71 5.53
CA ALA A 173 11.38 16.60 6.92
C ALA A 173 10.21 16.44 7.89
N THR A 174 9.09 17.11 7.62
CA THR A 174 7.88 17.05 8.47
C THR A 174 6.95 15.88 8.14
N SER A 175 6.98 15.36 6.91
CA SER A 175 6.04 14.32 6.45
C SER A 175 6.63 12.92 6.34
N ALA A 176 7.95 12.78 6.20
CA ALA A 176 8.59 11.50 5.95
C ALA A 176 8.48 10.52 7.13
N ALA A 177 8.41 11.02 8.37
CA ALA A 177 8.10 10.18 9.52
C ALA A 177 6.75 9.45 9.34
N ARG A 178 5.73 10.15 8.82
CA ARG A 178 4.41 9.55 8.54
C ARG A 178 4.51 8.45 7.50
N LEU A 179 5.29 8.67 6.43
CA LEU A 179 5.57 7.66 5.42
C LEU A 179 6.23 6.42 6.03
N PHE A 180 7.26 6.60 6.86
CA PHE A 180 7.94 5.48 7.52
C PHE A 180 6.99 4.71 8.45
N PHE A 181 6.16 5.41 9.22
CA PHE A 181 5.12 4.78 10.07
C PHE A 181 4.14 3.93 9.26
N HIS A 182 3.85 4.31 8.01
CA HIS A 182 2.94 3.54 7.17
C HIS A 182 3.59 2.26 6.64
N VAL A 183 4.86 2.32 6.22
CA VAL A 183 5.48 1.25 5.41
C VAL A 183 6.39 0.32 6.22
N VAL A 184 7.15 0.86 7.18
CA VAL A 184 8.15 0.10 7.95
C VAL A 184 7.53 -1.13 8.65
N PRO A 185 6.40 -1.04 9.36
CA PRO A 185 5.82 -2.21 10.04
C PRO A 185 5.47 -3.35 9.06
N THR A 186 4.93 -3.01 7.89
CA THR A 186 4.60 -4.00 6.87
C THR A 186 5.86 -4.65 6.28
N VAL A 187 6.91 -3.86 6.04
CA VAL A 187 8.17 -4.40 5.52
C VAL A 187 8.83 -5.34 6.52
N LEU A 188 8.81 -5.00 7.81
CA LEU A 188 9.32 -5.88 8.87
C LEU A 188 8.52 -7.19 8.94
N LEU A 189 7.18 -7.13 8.92
CA LEU A 189 6.33 -8.32 8.88
C LEU A 189 6.68 -9.22 7.68
N LEU A 190 6.78 -8.64 6.48
CA LEU A 190 7.14 -9.38 5.29
C LEU A 190 8.55 -9.97 5.37
N GLY A 191 9.50 -9.25 5.97
CA GLY A 191 10.86 -9.73 6.23
C GLY A 191 10.88 -10.95 7.17
N VAL A 192 10.10 -10.92 8.26
CA VAL A 192 9.95 -12.07 9.18
C VAL A 192 9.36 -13.28 8.44
N VAL A 193 8.28 -13.08 7.69
CA VAL A 193 7.64 -14.13 6.89
C VAL A 193 8.61 -14.70 5.85
N TRP A 194 9.46 -13.86 5.25
CA TRP A 194 10.47 -14.28 4.29
C TRP A 194 11.55 -15.18 4.93
N LEU A 195 12.06 -14.78 6.10
CA LEU A 195 13.07 -15.53 6.84
C LEU A 195 12.55 -16.89 7.33
N ASP A 196 11.35 -16.91 7.92
CA ASP A 196 10.70 -18.12 8.41
C ASP A 196 10.55 -19.19 7.32
N ARG A 197 10.10 -18.77 6.14
CA ARG A 197 9.96 -19.67 4.98
C ARG A 197 11.29 -20.23 4.48
N ARG A 198 12.37 -19.44 4.56
CA ARG A 198 13.71 -19.92 4.20
C ARG A 198 14.23 -20.93 5.21
N ALA A 199 14.02 -20.69 6.51
CA ALA A 199 14.40 -21.63 7.56
C ALA A 199 13.71 -22.99 7.40
N GLY A 200 12.39 -22.99 7.14
CA GLY A 200 11.63 -24.22 6.91
C GLY A 200 12.10 -25.02 5.67
N ALA A 201 12.48 -24.33 4.59
CA ALA A 201 13.00 -24.99 3.38
C ALA A 201 14.36 -25.69 3.62
N ILE A 202 15.21 -25.11 4.46
CA ILE A 202 16.50 -25.71 4.84
C ILE A 202 16.27 -26.98 5.67
N GLN A 203 15.35 -26.94 6.63
CA GLN A 203 15.05 -28.12 7.47
C GLN A 203 14.46 -29.29 6.65
N SER A 204 13.61 -29.00 5.66
CA SER A 204 13.04 -30.05 4.79
C SER A 204 14.02 -30.65 3.78
N SER A 205 15.23 -30.10 3.65
CA SER A 205 16.27 -30.59 2.73
C SER A 205 17.45 -31.27 3.42
N ALA A 206 17.40 -31.40 4.76
CA ALA A 206 18.34 -32.22 5.49
C ALA A 206 18.02 -33.72 5.27
N PRO A 207 19.00 -34.55 4.87
CA PRO A 207 18.82 -35.98 4.57
C PRO A 207 18.53 -36.83 5.80
#